data_AF-A0A7X8HPJ5-F1
#
_entry.id   AF-A0A7X8HPJ5-F1
#
_cell.length_a   1.000
_cell.length_b   1.000
_cell.length_c   1.000
_cell.angle_alpha   90.00
_cell.angle_beta   90.00
_cell.angle_gamma   90.00
#
_symmetry.space_group_name_H-M   'P 1'
#
loop_
_entity.id
_entity.type
_entity.pdbx_description
1 polymer ?
#
loop_
_entity_poly.entity_id
_entity_poly.type
_entity_poly.pdbx_seq_one_letter_code
_entity_poly.pdbx_strand_id
1 'polypeptide(L)'
;MTKVHKYFYLGSWVVGGIINIIMLAASWIVFLKGNGDLATGLYIYSIIPFTYLGIIWLVLLYLSWAAIQDEQSRITPVKAVVLMLVPFFRYYWIFRVFQNYAGEYNAYVDRHGLALPSLSSGLFTAFSVLWVTYGVLQSALIGTGLLVLLIGVYLVVGAVTLNTLCNGLIRLPAGTTG
;
A
#
# COMPACT_ATOMS: atom_id res chain seq x y z
N MET A 1 16.18 9.45 -11.80
CA MET A 1 15.38 8.64 -10.85
C MET A 1 16.33 7.97 -9.85
N THR A 2 16.05 8.07 -8.56
CA THR A 2 16.74 7.28 -7.52
C THR A 2 16.48 5.80 -7.74
N LYS A 3 17.52 4.96 -7.66
CA LYS A 3 17.37 3.51 -7.86
C LYS A 3 16.44 2.95 -6.76
N VAL A 4 15.37 2.27 -7.17
CA VAL A 4 14.42 1.64 -6.26
C VAL A 4 15.07 0.40 -5.65
N HIS A 5 15.32 0.43 -4.34
CA HIS A 5 15.85 -0.73 -3.62
C HIS A 5 14.70 -1.64 -3.16
N LYS A 6 14.32 -2.62 -3.98
CA LYS A 6 13.23 -3.58 -3.69
C LYS A 6 13.26 -4.16 -2.26
N TYR A 7 14.44 -4.56 -1.80
CA TYR A 7 14.62 -5.14 -0.47
C TYR A 7 14.36 -4.16 0.67
N PHE A 8 14.56 -2.86 0.46
CA PHE A 8 14.19 -1.85 1.44
C PHE A 8 12.67 -1.79 1.61
N TYR A 9 11.90 -1.74 0.51
CA TYR A 9 10.44 -1.67 0.57
C TYR A 9 9.82 -2.95 1.12
N LEU A 10 10.27 -4.13 0.65
CA LEU A 10 9.79 -5.41 1.16
C LEU A 10 10.20 -5.64 2.62
N GLY A 11 11.44 -5.32 2.99
CA GLY A 11 11.91 -5.41 4.37
C GLY A 11 11.11 -4.49 5.29
N SER A 12 10.87 -3.25 4.89
CA SER A 12 10.05 -2.28 5.63
C SER A 12 8.61 -2.79 5.82
N TRP A 13 8.01 -3.36 4.76
CA TRP A 13 6.67 -3.92 4.81
C TRP A 13 6.55 -5.11 5.76
N VAL A 14 7.50 -6.06 5.69
CA VAL A 14 7.50 -7.25 6.53
C VAL A 14 7.78 -6.90 7.98
N VAL A 15 8.87 -6.17 8.25
CA VAL A 15 9.26 -5.82 9.63
C VAL A 15 8.22 -4.91 10.28
N GLY A 16 7.79 -3.85 9.58
CA GLY A 16 6.75 -2.95 10.09
C GLY A 16 5.41 -3.68 10.28
N GLY A 17 5.07 -4.61 9.39
CA GLY A 17 3.87 -5.44 9.50
C GLY A 17 3.90 -6.37 10.72
N ILE A 18 5.03 -7.05 10.96
CA ILE A 18 5.21 -7.91 12.13
C ILE A 18 5.09 -7.10 13.42
N ILE A 19 5.75 -5.94 13.50
CA ILE A 19 5.65 -5.06 14.67
C ILE A 19 4.20 -4.64 14.90
N ASN A 20 3.49 -4.25 13.85
CA ASN A 20 2.08 -3.86 13.95
C ASN A 20 1.18 -5.02 14.42
N ILE A 21 1.39 -6.24 13.91
CA ILE A 21 0.68 -7.44 14.38
C ILE A 21 0.90 -7.67 15.87
N ILE A 22 2.15 -7.64 16.33
CA ILE A 22 2.48 -7.89 17.73
C ILE A 22 1.78 -6.87 18.63
N MET A 23 1.80 -5.59 18.25
CA MET A 23 1.15 -4.53 19.03
C MET A 23 -0.38 -4.69 19.08
N LEU A 24 -1.02 -4.99 17.95
CA LEU A 24 -2.47 -5.20 17.89
C LEU A 24 -2.89 -6.46 18.65
N ALA A 25 -2.14 -7.56 18.51
CA ALA A 25 -2.39 -8.79 19.25
C ALA A 25 -2.23 -8.60 20.76
N ALA A 26 -1.17 -7.89 21.19
CA ALA A 26 -0.96 -7.56 22.60
C ALA A 26 -2.09 -6.68 23.15
N SER A 27 -2.47 -5.63 22.42
CA SER A 27 -3.61 -4.77 22.77
C SER A 27 -4.90 -5.59 22.94
N TRP A 28 -5.20 -6.48 21.99
CA TRP A 28 -6.38 -7.35 22.06
C TRP A 28 -6.34 -8.32 23.25
N ILE A 29 -5.21 -8.96 23.52
CA ILE A 29 -5.05 -9.86 24.67
C ILE A 29 -5.25 -9.12 25.99
N VAL A 30 -4.72 -7.91 26.11
CA VAL A 30 -4.88 -7.06 27.31
C VAL A 30 -6.33 -6.61 27.47
N PHE A 31 -7.00 -6.26 26.38
CA PHE A 31 -8.42 -5.93 26.37
C PHE A 31 -9.27 -7.10 26.88
N LEU A 32 -9.03 -8.32 26.38
CA LEU A 32 -9.71 -9.54 26.82
C LEU A 32 -9.47 -9.87 28.31
N LYS A 33 -8.38 -9.38 28.89
CA LYS A 33 -8.09 -9.48 30.33
C LYS A 33 -8.79 -8.41 31.18
N GLY A 34 -9.60 -7.55 30.58
CA GLY A 34 -10.38 -6.52 31.27
C GLY A 34 -9.60 -5.23 31.57
N ASN A 35 -8.38 -5.07 31.05
CA ASN A 35 -7.59 -3.85 31.25
C ASN A 35 -7.70 -2.92 30.02
N GLY A 36 -8.79 -2.15 29.97
CA GLY A 36 -9.11 -1.26 28.84
C GLY A 36 -8.08 -0.15 28.62
N ASP A 37 -7.52 0.43 29.69
CA ASP A 37 -6.60 1.55 29.60
C ASP A 37 -5.27 1.13 28.98
N LEU A 38 -4.68 0.03 29.45
CA LEU A 38 -3.45 -0.51 28.88
C LEU A 38 -3.66 -0.99 27.45
N ALA A 39 -4.81 -1.62 27.15
CA ALA A 39 -5.15 -2.04 25.80
C ALA A 39 -5.21 -0.84 24.84
N THR A 40 -5.84 0.25 25.27
CA THR A 40 -5.94 1.51 24.50
C THR A 40 -4.57 2.13 24.29
N GLY A 41 -3.72 2.16 25.32
CA GLY A 41 -2.32 2.62 25.18
C GLY A 41 -1.55 1.83 24.12
N LEU A 42 -1.58 0.49 24.20
CA LEU A 42 -0.93 -0.39 23.22
C LEU A 42 -1.48 -0.20 21.80
N TYR A 43 -2.79 0.01 21.66
CA TYR A 43 -3.42 0.33 20.38
C TYR A 43 -2.89 1.63 19.78
N ILE A 44 -2.79 2.70 20.58
CA ILE A 44 -2.24 3.99 20.13
C ILE A 44 -0.81 3.83 19.63
N TYR A 45 0.02 3.04 20.32
CA TYR A 45 1.39 2.77 19.87
C TYR A 45 1.44 2.03 18.53
N SER A 46 0.44 1.19 18.21
CA SER A 46 0.34 0.50 16.90
C SER A 46 0.17 1.46 15.72
N ILE A 47 -0.28 2.69 15.96
CA ILE A 47 -0.44 3.73 14.92
C ILE A 47 0.91 4.11 14.32
N ILE A 48 2.00 4.05 15.10
CA ILE A 48 3.35 4.44 14.65
C ILE A 48 3.83 3.55 13.49
N PRO A 49 3.97 2.21 13.64
CA PRO A 49 4.37 1.36 12.52
C PRO A 49 3.37 1.42 11.37
N PHE A 50 2.06 1.54 11.64
CA PHE A 50 1.05 1.68 10.59
C PHE A 50 1.25 2.94 9.74
N THR A 51 1.53 4.07 10.37
CA THR A 51 1.78 5.34 9.69
C THR A 51 3.07 5.27 8.88
N TYR A 52 4.14 4.69 9.43
CA TYR A 52 5.38 4.44 8.71
C TYR A 52 5.16 3.60 7.44
N LEU A 53 4.42 2.49 7.54
CA LEU A 53 4.07 1.66 6.39
C LEU A 53 3.24 2.44 5.35
N GLY A 54 2.33 3.31 5.80
CA GLY A 54 1.58 4.21 4.94
C GLY A 54 2.48 5.15 4.14
N ILE A 55 3.49 5.74 4.78
CA ILE A 55 4.48 6.61 4.12
C ILE A 55 5.26 5.83 3.06
N ILE A 56 5.73 4.61 3.39
CA ILE A 56 6.43 3.74 2.43
C ILE A 56 5.58 3.48 1.19
N TRP A 57 4.28 3.22 1.36
CA TRP A 57 3.34 3.06 0.25
C TRP A 57 3.16 4.32 -0.59
N LEU A 58 3.03 5.49 0.05
CA LEU A 58 2.87 6.77 -0.64
C LEU A 58 4.11 7.12 -1.48
N VAL A 59 5.31 6.86 -0.94
CA VAL A 59 6.57 7.03 -1.67
C VAL A 59 6.64 6.08 -2.86
N LEU A 60 6.33 4.81 -2.68
CA LEU A 60 6.34 3.85 -3.78
C LEU A 60 5.31 4.22 -4.86
N LEU A 61 4.11 4.63 -4.44
CA LEU A 61 3.07 5.10 -5.35
C LEU A 61 3.52 6.32 -6.16
N TYR A 62 4.17 7.29 -5.52
CA TYR A 62 4.75 8.44 -6.22
C TYR A 62 5.73 7.99 -7.30
N LEU A 63 6.69 7.13 -6.94
CA LEU A 63 7.72 6.63 -7.86
C LEU A 63 7.11 5.83 -9.01
N SER A 64 6.13 4.97 -8.71
CA SER A 64 5.37 4.20 -9.69
C SER A 64 4.71 5.12 -10.73
N TRP A 65 3.95 6.12 -10.28
CA TRP A 65 3.29 7.05 -11.20
C TRP A 65 4.28 7.96 -11.94
N ALA A 66 5.38 8.37 -11.30
CA ALA A 66 6.40 9.20 -11.95
C ALA A 66 7.15 8.45 -13.06
N ALA A 67 7.28 7.14 -12.94
CA ALA A 67 8.02 6.33 -13.91
C ALA A 67 7.25 6.04 -15.21
N ILE A 68 5.92 6.16 -15.20
CA ILE A 68 5.06 5.95 -16.37
C ILE A 68 4.39 7.24 -16.84
N GLN A 69 4.92 8.40 -16.44
CA GLN A 69 4.40 9.68 -16.89
C GLN A 69 4.71 9.89 -18.37
N ASP A 70 3.64 10.07 -19.14
CA ASP A 70 3.67 10.54 -20.53
C ASP A 70 2.50 11.50 -20.79
N GLU A 71 2.47 12.08 -22.00
CA GLU A 71 1.45 13.05 -22.43
C GLU A 71 0.01 12.52 -22.37
N GLN A 72 -0.16 11.19 -22.34
CA GLN A 72 -1.49 10.54 -22.31
C GLN A 72 -1.95 10.20 -20.89
N SER A 73 -1.07 10.27 -19.91
CA SER A 73 -1.38 9.88 -18.54
C SER A 73 -2.34 10.85 -17.85
N ARG A 74 -3.42 10.30 -17.28
CA ARG A 74 -4.48 11.11 -16.66
C ARG A 74 -4.23 11.49 -15.20
N ILE A 75 -3.31 10.79 -14.54
CA ILE A 75 -3.01 10.94 -13.11
C ILE A 75 -1.54 11.32 -12.94
N THR A 76 -1.31 12.55 -12.52
CA THR A 76 0.04 13.02 -12.16
C THR A 76 0.53 12.34 -10.87
N PRO A 77 1.85 12.15 -10.67
CA PRO A 77 2.39 11.50 -9.47
C PRO A 77 2.00 12.19 -8.17
N VAL A 78 1.98 13.52 -8.16
CA VAL A 78 1.57 14.31 -6.99
C VAL A 78 0.10 14.07 -6.66
N LYS A 79 -0.78 14.11 -7.67
CA LYS A 79 -2.22 13.83 -7.50
C LYS A 79 -2.48 12.41 -6.99
N ALA A 80 -1.68 11.43 -7.42
CA ALA A 80 -1.78 10.06 -6.94
C ALA A 80 -1.59 9.98 -5.41
N VAL A 81 -0.64 10.74 -4.86
CA VAL A 81 -0.30 10.75 -3.43
C VAL A 81 -1.21 11.66 -2.61
N VAL A 82 -1.37 12.92 -3.00
CA VAL A 82 -2.05 13.93 -2.15
C VAL A 82 -3.50 13.55 -1.90
N LEU A 83 -4.19 13.00 -2.90
CA LEU A 83 -5.58 12.57 -2.76
C LEU A 83 -5.75 11.30 -1.90
N MET A 84 -4.67 10.52 -1.67
CA MET A 84 -4.68 9.43 -0.68
C MET A 84 -4.64 9.95 0.76
N LEU A 85 -4.18 11.19 0.99
CA LEU A 85 -4.11 11.80 2.32
C LEU A 85 -5.45 12.42 2.76
N VAL A 86 -6.34 12.70 1.81
CA VAL A 86 -7.65 13.30 2.09
C VAL A 86 -8.53 12.29 2.85
N PRO A 87 -8.94 12.59 4.09
CA PRO A 87 -9.81 11.70 4.87
C PRO A 87 -11.11 11.38 4.12
N PHE A 88 -11.60 10.15 4.26
CA PHE A 88 -12.77 9.60 3.56
C PHE A 88 -12.64 9.47 2.03
N PHE A 89 -12.17 10.52 1.34
CA PHE A 89 -11.92 10.49 -0.10
C PHE A 89 -10.88 9.45 -0.49
N ARG A 90 -9.90 9.18 0.38
CA ARG A 90 -8.90 8.11 0.21
C ARG A 90 -9.50 6.74 -0.12
N TYR A 91 -10.69 6.40 0.42
CA TYR A 91 -11.32 5.10 0.21
C TYR A 91 -11.88 4.95 -1.21
N TYR A 92 -12.35 6.05 -1.82
CA TYR A 92 -12.70 6.08 -3.23
C TYR A 92 -11.44 6.17 -4.10
N TRP A 93 -10.49 7.02 -3.70
CA TRP A 93 -9.31 7.33 -4.49
C TRP A 93 -8.37 6.14 -4.65
N ILE A 94 -8.27 5.25 -3.66
CA ILE A 94 -7.42 4.06 -3.74
C ILE A 94 -7.80 3.16 -4.93
N PHE A 95 -9.09 2.98 -5.20
CA PHE A 95 -9.55 2.26 -6.39
C PHE A 95 -9.10 2.99 -7.65
N ARG A 96 -9.32 4.31 -7.72
CA ARG A 96 -8.89 5.11 -8.87
C ARG A 96 -7.38 5.05 -9.10
N VAL A 97 -6.56 4.99 -8.06
CA VAL A 97 -5.11 5.08 -8.18
C VAL A 97 -4.47 3.71 -8.42
N PHE A 98 -4.88 2.65 -7.73
CA PHE A 98 -4.27 1.33 -7.90
C PHE A 98 -4.90 0.54 -9.04
N GLN A 99 -6.22 0.57 -9.20
CA GLN A 99 -6.90 -0.19 -10.27
C GLN A 99 -6.48 0.29 -11.66
N ASN A 100 -6.37 1.62 -11.86
CA ASN A 100 -5.98 2.19 -13.14
C ASN A 100 -4.46 2.09 -13.40
N TYR A 101 -3.64 1.99 -12.36
CA TYR A 101 -2.18 1.92 -12.53
C TYR A 101 -1.75 0.75 -13.42
N ALA A 102 -2.34 -0.44 -13.24
CA ALA A 102 -2.01 -1.60 -14.07
C ALA A 102 -2.33 -1.34 -15.56
N GLY A 103 -3.45 -0.70 -15.86
CA GLY A 103 -3.85 -0.36 -17.22
C GLY A 103 -2.94 0.69 -17.85
N GLU A 104 -2.65 1.77 -17.13
CA GLU A 104 -1.74 2.84 -17.57
C GLU A 104 -0.31 2.32 -17.77
N TYR A 105 0.18 1.47 -16.87
CA TYR A 105 1.49 0.82 -17.01
C TYR A 105 1.53 -0.08 -18.25
N ASN A 106 0.52 -0.94 -18.46
CA ASN A 106 0.49 -1.83 -19.61
C ASN A 106 0.40 -1.06 -20.92
N ALA A 107 -0.43 0.00 -20.95
CA ALA A 107 -0.55 0.86 -22.12
C ALA A 107 0.75 1.65 -22.38
N TYR A 108 1.44 2.11 -21.34
CA TYR A 108 2.76 2.73 -21.46
C TYR A 108 3.79 1.78 -22.06
N VAL A 109 3.85 0.54 -21.55
CA VAL A 109 4.73 -0.52 -22.05
C VAL A 109 4.46 -0.82 -23.52
N ASP A 110 3.20 -0.90 -23.91
CA ASP A 110 2.77 -1.15 -25.29
C ASP A 110 3.13 0.03 -26.22
N ARG A 111 2.81 1.27 -25.82
CA ARG A 111 3.15 2.50 -26.56
C ARG A 111 4.65 2.65 -26.82
N HIS A 112 5.48 2.25 -25.86
CA HIS A 112 6.93 2.35 -25.96
C HIS A 112 7.59 1.06 -26.47
N GLY A 113 6.81 0.06 -26.91
CA GLY A 113 7.32 -1.20 -27.46
C GLY A 113 8.23 -1.97 -26.50
N LEU A 114 8.01 -1.83 -25.19
CA LEU A 114 8.85 -2.45 -24.17
C LEU A 114 8.48 -3.93 -23.99
N ALA A 115 9.46 -4.83 -24.03
CA ALA A 115 9.26 -6.26 -23.77
C ALA A 115 9.15 -6.56 -22.25
N LEU A 116 8.19 -5.92 -21.58
CA LEU A 116 7.94 -6.06 -20.14
C LEU A 116 6.64 -6.83 -19.88
N PRO A 117 6.58 -7.67 -18.83
CA PRO A 117 5.36 -8.39 -18.51
C PRO A 117 4.26 -7.44 -18.05
N SER A 118 3.04 -7.74 -18.48
CA SER A 118 1.86 -6.99 -18.10
C SER A 118 1.50 -7.18 -16.63
N LEU A 119 1.00 -6.11 -16.02
CA LEU A 119 0.48 -6.09 -14.66
C LEU A 119 -0.98 -6.54 -14.64
N SER A 120 -1.33 -7.38 -13.66
CA SER A 120 -2.70 -7.88 -13.51
C SER A 120 -3.58 -6.87 -12.77
N SER A 121 -4.62 -6.37 -13.43
CA SER A 121 -5.59 -5.44 -12.80
C SER A 121 -6.30 -6.05 -11.58
N GLY A 122 -6.52 -7.38 -11.60
CA GLY A 122 -7.14 -8.11 -10.49
C GLY A 122 -6.37 -8.01 -9.17
N LEU A 123 -5.03 -8.05 -9.20
CA LEU A 123 -4.21 -7.93 -8.00
C LEU A 123 -4.38 -6.55 -7.35
N PHE A 124 -4.32 -5.49 -8.15
CA PHE A 124 -4.48 -4.11 -7.68
C PHE A 124 -5.89 -3.82 -7.17
N THR A 125 -6.89 -4.44 -7.80
CA THR A 125 -8.28 -4.38 -7.33
C THR A 125 -8.42 -5.09 -5.97
N ALA A 126 -7.89 -6.31 -5.84
CA ALA A 126 -7.90 -7.05 -4.58
C ALA A 126 -7.18 -6.29 -3.46
N PHE A 127 -6.02 -5.71 -3.76
CA PHE A 127 -5.29 -4.85 -2.81
C PHE A 127 -6.14 -3.65 -2.37
N SER A 128 -6.80 -2.97 -3.31
CA SER A 128 -7.68 -1.82 -3.00
C SER A 128 -8.84 -2.24 -2.09
N VAL A 129 -9.52 -3.35 -2.40
CA VAL A 129 -10.60 -3.90 -1.56
C VAL A 129 -10.11 -4.24 -0.16
N LEU A 130 -8.97 -4.92 -0.04
CA LEU A 130 -8.39 -5.31 1.25
C LEU A 130 -8.00 -4.09 2.08
N TRP A 131 -7.40 -3.08 1.47
CA TRP A 131 -7.00 -1.85 2.16
C TRP A 131 -8.20 -1.07 2.68
N VAL A 132 -9.26 -0.93 1.87
CA VAL A 132 -10.51 -0.28 2.30
C VAL A 132 -11.19 -1.08 3.40
N THR A 133 -11.32 -2.40 3.21
CA THR A 133 -11.91 -3.30 4.23
C THR A 133 -11.16 -3.20 5.55
N TYR A 134 -9.83 -3.28 5.51
CA TYR A 134 -8.99 -3.15 6.70
C TYR A 134 -9.17 -1.77 7.35
N GLY A 135 -9.13 -0.68 6.57
CA GLY A 135 -9.28 0.67 7.08
C GLY A 135 -10.65 0.97 7.70
N VAL A 136 -11.73 0.40 7.15
CA VAL A 136 -13.09 0.53 7.69
C VAL A 136 -13.22 -0.28 8.98
N LEU A 137 -12.78 -1.53 8.97
CA LEU A 137 -12.83 -2.39 10.17
C LEU A 137 -12.00 -1.81 11.31
N GLN A 138 -10.82 -1.25 11.02
CA GLN A 138 -9.99 -0.58 12.02
C GLN A 138 -10.72 0.61 12.67
N SER A 139 -11.50 1.36 11.89
CA SER A 139 -12.27 2.51 12.39
C SER A 139 -13.55 2.13 13.14
N ALA A 140 -14.18 1.01 12.77
CA ALA A 140 -15.45 0.57 13.33
C ALA A 140 -15.30 -0.37 14.53
N LEU A 141 -14.19 -1.10 14.61
CA LEU A 141 -13.93 -2.14 15.60
C LEU A 141 -12.62 -1.84 16.34
N ILE A 142 -12.61 -0.83 17.20
CA ILE A 142 -11.45 -0.55 18.06
C ILE A 142 -11.22 -1.80 18.92
N GLY A 143 -10.13 -2.52 18.63
CA GLY A 143 -9.75 -3.73 19.33
C GLY A 143 -10.76 -4.86 19.18
N THR A 144 -10.85 -5.52 18.03
CA THR A 144 -11.41 -6.87 17.94
C THR A 144 -10.38 -7.84 17.38
N GLY A 145 -10.39 -9.09 17.84
CA GLY A 145 -9.47 -10.14 17.39
C GLY A 145 -9.59 -10.45 15.90
N LEU A 146 -10.72 -10.09 15.28
CA LEU A 146 -10.93 -10.22 13.83
C LEU A 146 -9.94 -9.38 13.02
N LEU A 147 -9.51 -8.22 13.54
CA LEU A 147 -8.47 -7.40 12.90
C LEU A 147 -7.12 -8.11 12.82
N VAL A 148 -6.77 -8.87 13.87
CA VAL A 148 -5.53 -9.66 13.94
C VAL A 148 -5.54 -10.84 12.96
N LEU A 149 -6.70 -11.33 12.56
CA LEU A 149 -6.80 -12.38 11.53
C LEU A 149 -6.68 -11.80 10.11
N LEU A 150 -7.30 -10.64 9.86
CA LEU A 150 -7.33 -10.02 8.53
C LEU A 150 -6.01 -9.35 8.14
N ILE A 151 -5.21 -8.90 9.11
CA ILE A 151 -3.90 -8.29 8.86
C ILE A 151 -2.94 -9.25 8.14
N GLY A 152 -3.00 -10.56 8.40
CA GLY A 152 -2.14 -11.53 7.74
C GLY A 152 -2.37 -11.58 6.22
N VAL A 153 -3.63 -11.66 5.81
CA VAL A 153 -4.04 -11.61 4.39
C VAL A 153 -3.65 -10.28 3.76
N TYR A 154 -3.88 -9.18 4.48
CA TYR A 154 -3.49 -7.84 4.03
C TYR A 154 -1.97 -7.72 3.79
N LEU A 155 -1.15 -8.23 4.71
CA LEU A 155 0.31 -8.20 4.56
C LEU A 155 0.78 -9.06 3.39
N VAL A 156 0.19 -10.23 3.17
CA VAL A 156 0.56 -11.10 2.04
C VAL A 156 0.22 -10.43 0.71
N VAL A 157 -1.02 -9.97 0.54
CA VAL A 157 -1.43 -9.32 -0.73
C VAL A 157 -0.69 -8.01 -0.94
N GLY A 158 -0.47 -7.23 0.14
CA GLY A 158 0.37 -6.03 0.09
C GLY A 158 1.80 -6.34 -0.32
N ALA A 159 2.42 -7.41 0.20
CA ALA A 159 3.77 -7.81 -0.15
C ALA A 159 3.88 -8.23 -1.63
N VAL A 160 2.90 -8.98 -2.13
CA VAL A 160 2.83 -9.38 -3.54
C VAL A 160 2.66 -8.15 -4.43
N THR A 161 1.76 -7.23 -4.08
CA THR A 161 1.52 -5.99 -4.83
C THR A 161 2.77 -5.10 -4.85
N LEU A 162 3.42 -4.94 -3.71
CA LEU A 162 4.67 -4.18 -3.56
C LEU A 162 5.79 -4.80 -4.38
N ASN A 163 5.96 -6.13 -4.30
CA ASN A 163 6.94 -6.87 -5.09
C ASN A 163 6.71 -6.65 -6.60
N THR A 164 5.46 -6.72 -7.04
CA THR A 164 5.05 -6.48 -8.42
C THR A 164 5.39 -5.05 -8.87
N LEU A 165 5.06 -4.04 -8.05
CA LEU A 165 5.38 -2.64 -8.33
C LEU A 165 6.89 -2.39 -8.40
N CYS A 166 7.66 -2.89 -7.44
CA CYS A 166 9.12 -2.76 -7.45
C CYS A 166 9.74 -3.46 -8.67
N ASN A 167 9.28 -4.65 -9.03
CA ASN A 167 9.78 -5.35 -10.22
C ASN A 167 9.46 -4.57 -11.50
N GLY A 168 8.25 -4.01 -11.62
CA GLY A 168 7.87 -3.15 -12.74
C GLY A 168 8.78 -1.93 -12.85
N LEU A 169 9.00 -1.23 -11.74
CA LEU A 169 9.85 -0.04 -11.67
C LEU A 169 11.32 -0.31 -12.03
N ILE A 170 11.90 -1.40 -11.49
CA ILE A 170 13.31 -1.74 -11.73
C ILE A 170 13.57 -2.09 -13.20
N ARG A 171 12.56 -2.63 -13.89
CA ARG A 171 12.68 -3.05 -15.28
C ARG A 171 12.43 -1.93 -16.29
N LEU A 172 11.87 -0.80 -15.86
CA LEU A 172 11.69 0.35 -16.75
C LEU A 172 13.08 0.93 -17.12
N PRO A 173 13.28 1.31 -18.39
CA PRO A 173 14.53 1.94 -18.80
C PRO A 173 14.73 3.26 -18.05
N ALA A 174 15.90 3.44 -17.45
CA ALA A 174 16.26 4.67 -16.77
C ALA A 174 16.49 5.79 -17.79
N GLY A 175 15.44 6.53 -18.17
CA GLY A 175 15.61 7.72 -19.02
C GLY A 175 14.47 8.13 -19.95
N THR A 176 13.22 7.71 -19.74
CA THR A 176 12.12 8.07 -20.66
C THR A 176 11.33 9.32 -20.28
N THR A 177 11.71 10.04 -19.22
CA THR A 177 11.23 11.41 -19.00
C THR A 177 12.21 12.38 -19.64
N GLY A 178 12.01 12.65 -20.93
CA GLY A 178 12.47 13.89 -21.56
C GLY A 178 11.66 15.08 -21.06
#